data_AF-A0A0X3VEL7-F1
#
_entry.id   AF-A0A0X3VEL7-F1
#
_cell.length_a   1.000
_cell.length_b   1.000
_cell.length_c   1.000
_cell.angle_alpha   90.00
_cell.angle_beta   90.00
_cell.angle_gamma   90.00
#
_symmetry.space_group_name_H-M   'P 1'
#
loop_
_entity.id
_entity.type
_entity.pdbx_description
1 polymer ?
#
loop_
_entity_poly.entity_id
_entity_poly.type
_entity_poly.pdbx_seq_one_letter_code
_entity_poly.pdbx_strand_id
1 'polypeptide(L)'
;MLLQQAERAAAAFARYGVRAGDRVAVHLPLVPESVIATLACGRLDAIRTTLPVSLTVPELAARIRESGTRVLITADAAFWDGSVRPVKPLLDHALARAAATDTNGLPRTVLVVNRCSRPVSWKPGRDKWWHEALTTD
;
A
#
# COMPACT_ATOMS: atom_id res chain seq x y z
N MET A 1 -12.17 -1.99 -18.66
CA MET A 1 -11.06 -1.17 -18.11
C MET A 1 -10.88 -1.36 -16.60
N LEU A 2 -11.84 -0.96 -15.74
CA LEU A 2 -11.70 -1.08 -14.27
C LEU A 2 -11.58 -2.53 -13.77
N LEU A 3 -12.47 -3.42 -14.25
CA LEU A 3 -12.46 -4.83 -13.86
C LEU A 3 -11.12 -5.52 -14.21
N GLN A 4 -10.60 -5.28 -15.41
CA GLN A 4 -9.31 -5.81 -15.85
C GLN A 4 -8.14 -5.33 -14.97
N GLN A 5 -8.16 -4.07 -14.52
CA GLN A 5 -7.15 -3.56 -13.58
C GLN A 5 -7.29 -4.23 -12.20
N ALA A 6 -8.52 -4.47 -11.74
CA ALA A 6 -8.77 -5.20 -10.49
C ALA A 6 -8.31 -6.66 -10.57
N GLU A 7 -8.51 -7.33 -11.70
CA GLU A 7 -8.01 -8.69 -11.94
C GLU A 7 -6.49 -8.76 -11.94
N ARG A 8 -5.82 -7.81 -12.61
CA ARG A 8 -4.35 -7.70 -12.61
C ARG A 8 -3.82 -7.42 -11.20
N ALA A 9 -4.47 -6.53 -10.46
CA ALA A 9 -4.10 -6.24 -9.07
C ALA A 9 -4.31 -7.46 -8.16
N ALA A 10 -5.43 -8.19 -8.31
CA ALA A 10 -5.66 -9.43 -7.56
C ALA A 10 -4.59 -10.49 -7.85
N ALA A 11 -4.24 -10.70 -9.12
CA ALA A 11 -3.15 -11.60 -9.49
C ALA A 11 -1.81 -11.16 -8.87
N ALA A 12 -1.50 -9.86 -8.90
CA ALA A 12 -0.31 -9.30 -8.26
C ALA A 12 -0.30 -9.54 -6.74
N PHE A 13 -1.41 -9.27 -6.04
CA PHE A 13 -1.51 -9.48 -4.60
C PHE A 13 -1.32 -10.96 -4.23
N ALA A 14 -1.92 -11.86 -5.02
CA ALA A 14 -1.73 -13.30 -4.85
C ALA A 14 -0.26 -13.72 -5.06
N ARG A 15 0.46 -13.17 -6.05
CA ARG A 15 1.91 -13.39 -6.24
C ARG A 15 2.73 -12.94 -5.03
N TYR A 16 2.30 -11.89 -4.34
CA TYR A 16 2.93 -11.44 -3.08
C TYR A 16 2.41 -12.18 -1.83
N GLY A 17 1.62 -13.23 -2.05
CA GLY A 17 1.20 -14.20 -1.07
C GLY A 17 -0.05 -13.83 -0.29
N VAL A 18 -0.86 -12.88 -0.76
CA VAL A 18 -2.19 -12.60 -0.19
C VAL A 18 -3.11 -13.77 -0.49
N ARG A 19 -3.79 -14.27 0.55
CA ARG A 19 -4.80 -15.33 0.48
C ARG A 19 -6.13 -14.86 1.06
N ALA A 20 -7.16 -15.69 0.94
CA ALA A 20 -8.44 -15.46 1.60
C ALA A 20 -8.24 -15.25 3.12
N GLY A 21 -8.87 -14.20 3.66
CA GLY A 21 -8.72 -13.78 5.06
C GLY A 21 -7.49 -12.92 5.36
N ASP A 22 -6.49 -12.87 4.48
CA ASP A 22 -5.34 -11.98 4.67
C ASP A 22 -5.74 -10.51 4.50
N ARG A 23 -4.99 -9.62 5.17
CA ARG A 23 -5.24 -8.18 5.12
C ARG A 23 -4.34 -7.49 4.12
N VAL A 24 -4.93 -6.62 3.30
CA VAL A 24 -4.23 -5.70 2.40
C VAL A 24 -4.48 -4.27 2.89
N ALA A 25 -3.41 -3.61 3.33
CA ALA A 25 -3.48 -2.24 3.82
C ALA A 25 -3.46 -1.25 2.65
N VAL A 26 -4.35 -0.26 2.68
CA VAL A 26 -4.44 0.80 1.67
C VAL A 26 -4.21 2.14 2.33
N HIS A 27 -3.01 2.69 2.11
CA HIS A 27 -2.57 4.01 2.53
C HIS A 27 -2.41 4.93 1.31
N LEU A 28 -3.54 5.19 0.64
CA LEU A 28 -3.61 5.98 -0.59
C LEU A 28 -4.43 7.26 -0.40
N PRO A 29 -4.09 8.33 -1.14
CA PRO A 29 -4.99 9.47 -1.31
C PRO A 29 -6.22 9.09 -2.16
N LEU A 30 -7.04 10.08 -2.52
CA LEU A 30 -8.19 9.88 -3.43
C LEU A 30 -7.70 9.67 -4.87
N VAL A 31 -7.35 8.43 -5.18
CA VAL A 31 -6.87 7.97 -6.50
C VAL A 31 -7.56 6.68 -6.95
N PRO A 32 -7.68 6.43 -8.27
CA PRO A 32 -8.38 5.25 -8.80
C PRO A 32 -7.86 3.91 -8.28
N GLU A 33 -6.56 3.81 -8.01
CA GLU A 33 -5.91 2.61 -7.47
C GLU A 33 -6.50 2.17 -6.13
N SER A 34 -7.06 3.11 -5.36
CA SER A 34 -7.79 2.76 -4.14
C SER A 34 -9.04 1.93 -4.45
N VAL A 35 -9.80 2.27 -5.49
CA VAL A 35 -10.98 1.48 -5.92
C VAL A 35 -10.55 0.15 -6.50
N ILE A 36 -9.49 0.15 -7.32
CA ILE A 36 -8.91 -1.06 -7.90
C ILE A 36 -8.48 -2.03 -6.80
N ALA A 37 -7.79 -1.54 -5.77
CA ALA A 37 -7.38 -2.35 -4.62
C ALA A 37 -8.57 -2.94 -3.86
N THR A 38 -9.66 -2.19 -3.68
CA THR A 38 -10.89 -2.71 -3.04
C THR A 38 -11.45 -3.91 -3.81
N LEU A 39 -11.63 -3.74 -5.13
CA LEU A 39 -12.18 -4.80 -5.98
C LEU A 39 -11.26 -6.03 -6.04
N ALA A 40 -9.93 -5.79 -6.08
CA ALA A 40 -8.94 -6.86 -6.04
C ALA A 40 -8.97 -7.64 -4.73
N CYS A 41 -9.14 -6.96 -3.58
CA CYS A 41 -9.29 -7.61 -2.28
C CYS A 41 -10.55 -8.49 -2.26
N GLY A 42 -11.69 -7.95 -2.73
CA GLY A 42 -12.94 -8.72 -2.80
C GLY A 42 -12.82 -9.97 -3.68
N ARG A 43 -12.05 -9.92 -4.76
CA ARG A 43 -11.82 -11.09 -5.63
C ARG A 43 -10.99 -12.20 -4.98
N LEU A 44 -10.13 -11.86 -4.02
CA LEU A 44 -9.27 -12.81 -3.31
C LEU A 44 -9.87 -13.27 -1.96
N ASP A 45 -11.09 -12.83 -1.63
CA ASP A 45 -11.65 -12.92 -0.28
C ASP A 45 -10.70 -12.34 0.79
N ALA A 46 -9.92 -11.32 0.41
CA ALA A 46 -8.99 -10.62 1.27
C ALA A 46 -9.65 -9.41 1.94
N ILE A 47 -9.15 -9.03 3.11
CA ILE A 47 -9.69 -7.94 3.91
C ILE A 47 -8.94 -6.64 3.56
N ARG A 48 -9.64 -5.71 2.93
CA ARG A 48 -9.11 -4.34 2.78
C ARG A 48 -9.04 -3.66 4.15
N THR A 49 -7.85 -3.21 4.53
CA THR A 49 -7.63 -2.37 5.72
C THR A 49 -7.26 -0.96 5.29
N THR A 50 -8.12 0.02 5.53
CA THR A 50 -7.82 1.41 5.14
C THR A 50 -6.97 2.11 6.20
N LEU A 51 -5.86 2.72 5.78
CA LEU A 51 -4.98 3.55 6.61
C LEU A 51 -5.01 4.99 6.09
N PRO A 52 -5.72 5.93 6.73
CA PRO A 52 -5.83 7.30 6.23
C PRO A 52 -4.46 7.97 6.03
N VAL A 53 -4.31 8.73 4.94
CA VAL A 53 -3.12 9.53 4.64
C VAL A 53 -2.94 10.75 5.57
N SER A 54 -3.95 11.06 6.37
CA SER A 54 -3.92 12.12 7.40
C SER A 54 -3.30 11.68 8.73
N LEU A 55 -3.02 10.39 8.92
CA LEU A 55 -2.42 9.89 10.16
C LEU A 55 -1.00 10.42 10.35
N THR A 56 -0.66 10.74 11.59
CA THR A 56 0.71 11.04 11.98
C THR A 56 1.55 9.76 11.99
N VAL A 57 2.88 9.91 11.96
CA VAL A 57 3.83 8.77 12.04
C VAL A 57 3.54 7.79 13.20
N PRO A 58 3.34 8.23 14.46
CA PRO A 58 3.06 7.29 15.55
C PRO A 58 1.71 6.57 15.38
N GLU A 59 0.68 7.25 14.90
CA GLU A 59 -0.63 6.65 14.67
C GLU A 59 -0.58 5.61 13.54
N LEU A 60 0.08 5.95 12.43
CA LEU A 60 0.26 5.03 11.31
C LEU A 60 1.07 3.80 11.73
N ALA A 61 2.14 3.99 12.51
CA ALA A 61 2.95 2.88 13.02
C ALA A 61 2.14 1.94 13.93
N ALA A 62 1.27 2.48 14.80
CA ALA A 62 0.38 1.66 15.62
C ALA A 62 -0.60 0.85 14.77
N ARG A 63 -1.26 1.49 13.80
CA ARG A 63 -2.21 0.82 12.91
C ARG A 63 -1.56 -0.22 12.02
N ILE A 64 -0.33 0.01 11.54
CA ILE A 64 0.40 -1.00 10.75
C ILE A 64 0.63 -2.26 11.58
N ARG A 65 1.09 -2.13 12.83
CA ARG A 65 1.31 -3.29 13.73
C ARG A 65 0.02 -4.06 14.00
N GLU A 66 -1.06 -3.34 14.31
CA GLU A 66 -2.38 -3.93 14.55
C GLU A 66 -2.98 -4.57 13.29
N SER A 67 -2.63 -4.07 12.10
CA SER A 67 -3.19 -4.55 10.85
C SER A 67 -2.71 -5.95 10.46
N GLY A 68 -1.53 -6.39 10.91
CA GLY A 68 -0.94 -7.67 10.47
C GLY A 68 -0.93 -7.85 8.94
N THR A 69 -0.83 -6.75 8.20
CA THR A 69 -1.06 -6.74 6.75
C THR A 69 0.10 -7.37 6.00
N ARG A 70 -0.21 -8.10 4.92
CA ARG A 70 0.80 -8.74 4.09
C ARG A 70 1.32 -7.83 2.99
N VAL A 71 0.43 -7.07 2.37
CA VAL A 71 0.70 -6.10 1.31
C VAL A 71 0.17 -4.75 1.75
N LEU A 72 0.99 -3.71 1.66
CA LEU A 72 0.59 -2.33 1.91
C LEU A 72 0.71 -1.52 0.62
N ILE A 73 -0.35 -0.81 0.24
CA ILE A 73 -0.41 0.00 -0.98
C ILE A 73 -0.34 1.47 -0.58
N THR A 74 0.53 2.23 -1.24
CA THR A 74 0.74 3.65 -0.96
C THR A 74 1.04 4.44 -2.23
N ALA A 75 1.24 5.75 -2.12
CA ALA A 75 1.65 6.62 -3.22
C ALA A 75 3.00 7.29 -2.91
N ASP A 76 3.71 7.72 -3.96
CA ASP A 76 4.90 8.56 -3.82
C ASP A 76 4.56 9.86 -3.07
N ALA A 77 3.50 10.54 -3.51
CA ALA A 77 2.94 11.73 -2.90
C ALA A 77 1.45 11.88 -3.23
N ALA A 78 0.80 12.84 -2.57
CA ALA A 78 -0.56 13.26 -2.84
C ALA A 78 -0.58 14.73 -3.23
N PHE A 79 -1.50 15.12 -4.11
CA PHE A 79 -1.80 16.52 -4.38
C PHE A 79 -3.16 16.86 -3.78
N TRP A 80 -3.20 17.73 -2.77
CA TRP A 80 -4.45 18.26 -2.23
C TRP A 80 -4.24 19.70 -1.76
N ASP A 81 -5.30 20.51 -1.80
CA ASP A 81 -5.29 21.90 -1.32
C ASP A 81 -4.11 22.72 -1.93
N GLY A 82 -3.97 22.63 -3.26
CA GLY A 82 -2.94 23.34 -4.02
C GLY A 82 -1.50 22.90 -3.78
N SER A 83 -1.25 21.89 -2.94
CA SER A 83 0.10 21.50 -2.52
C SER A 83 0.38 20.01 -2.68
N VAL A 84 1.64 19.68 -2.96
CA VAL A 84 2.13 18.30 -2.98
C VAL A 84 2.57 17.91 -1.57
N ARG A 85 2.04 16.80 -1.06
CA ARG A 85 2.37 16.26 0.26
C ARG A 85 3.04 14.89 0.14
N PRO A 86 4.19 14.67 0.78
CA PRO A 86 4.90 13.39 0.70
C PRO A 86 4.14 12.30 1.47
N VAL A 87 3.82 11.19 0.81
CA VAL A 87 3.10 10.06 1.43
C VAL A 87 4.08 8.93 1.75
N LYS A 88 4.90 8.51 0.78
CA LYS A 88 5.89 7.44 0.97
C LYS A 88 6.91 7.72 2.09
N PRO A 89 7.49 8.94 2.22
CA PRO A 89 8.38 9.25 3.34
C PRO A 89 7.72 9.11 4.72
N LEU A 90 6.46 9.55 4.86
CA LEU A 90 5.70 9.41 6.11
C LEU A 90 5.49 7.92 6.44
N LEU A 91 5.11 7.12 5.44
CA LEU A 91 5.00 5.67 5.60
C LEU A 91 6.34 5.02 6.00
N ASP A 92 7.45 5.41 5.38
CA ASP A 92 8.75 4.82 5.69
C ASP A 92 9.18 5.09 7.14
N HIS A 93 8.93 6.30 7.64
CA HIS A 93 9.13 6.63 9.05
C HIS A 93 8.22 5.79 9.97
N ALA A 94 6.96 5.60 9.60
CA ALA A 94 6.02 4.77 10.36
C ALA A 94 6.45 3.29 10.37
N LEU A 95 6.91 2.76 9.24
CA LEU A 95 7.43 1.40 9.14
C LEU A 95 8.71 1.20 9.95
N ALA A 96 9.63 2.18 9.93
CA ALA A 96 10.83 2.15 10.76
C ALA A 96 10.48 2.18 12.26
N ARG A 97 9.54 3.05 12.66
CA ARG A 97 9.04 3.12 14.03
C ARG A 97 8.35 1.82 14.47
N ALA A 98 7.51 1.25 13.63
CA ALA A 98 6.84 -0.02 13.91
C ALA A 98 7.87 -1.15 14.12
N ALA A 99 8.86 -1.24 13.22
CA ALA A 99 9.93 -2.25 13.28
C ALA A 99 10.81 -2.15 14.52
N ALA A 100 10.96 -0.96 15.10
CA ALA A 100 11.73 -0.76 16.33
C ALA A 100 11.06 -1.37 17.56
N THR A 101 9.74 -1.63 17.51
CA THR A 101 8.99 -2.23 18.62
C THR A 101 8.75 -3.73 18.40
N ASP A 102 8.29 -4.10 17.21
CA ASP A 102 8.07 -5.49 16.82
C ASP A 102 8.21 -5.60 15.30
N THR A 103 8.90 -6.64 14.85
CA THR A 103 9.06 -6.93 13.42
C THR A 103 7.93 -7.82 12.89
N ASN A 104 7.19 -8.47 13.79
CA ASN A 104 6.05 -9.28 13.43
C ASN A 104 4.88 -8.38 12.97
N GLY A 105 4.20 -8.77 11.90
CA GLY A 105 3.07 -8.02 11.35
C GLY A 105 3.42 -6.84 10.43
N LEU A 106 4.71 -6.61 10.11
CA LEU A 106 5.10 -5.65 9.07
C LEU A 106 4.77 -6.19 7.66
N PRO A 107 4.38 -5.31 6.72
CA PRO A 107 4.14 -5.71 5.34
C PRO A 107 5.42 -6.22 4.69
N ARG A 108 5.31 -7.37 4.01
CA ARG A 108 6.42 -7.93 3.23
C ARG A 108 6.61 -7.20 1.90
N THR A 109 5.52 -6.67 1.34
CA THR A 109 5.51 -5.93 0.08
C THR A 109 4.83 -4.59 0.27
N VAL A 110 5.47 -3.52 -0.23
CA VAL A 110 4.87 -2.20 -0.36
C VAL A 110 4.71 -1.86 -1.84
N LEU A 111 3.47 -1.68 -2.29
CA LEU A 111 3.18 -1.26 -3.66
C LEU A 111 3.02 0.26 -3.70
N VAL A 112 3.87 0.93 -4.48
CA VAL A 112 3.92 2.39 -4.57
C VAL A 112 3.30 2.86 -5.88
N VAL A 113 2.26 3.68 -5.80
CA VAL A 113 1.64 4.37 -6.93
C VAL A 113 2.47 5.62 -7.24
N ASN A 114 2.92 5.76 -8.48
CA ASN A 114 3.55 6.99 -8.96
C ASN A 114 2.44 7.99 -9.31
N ARG A 115 2.10 8.87 -8.36
CA ARG A 115 1.01 9.83 -8.47
C ARG A 115 1.50 11.24 -8.81
N CYS A 116 2.66 11.65 -8.31
CA CYS A 116 3.20 13.00 -8.52
C CYS A 116 4.63 13.04 -9.07
N SER A 117 5.19 11.90 -9.50
CA SER A 117 6.55 11.79 -10.05
C SER A 117 7.62 12.37 -9.12
N ARG A 118 7.48 12.12 -7.82
CA ARG A 118 8.43 12.58 -6.81
C ARG A 118 9.52 11.52 -6.58
N PRO A 119 10.78 11.93 -6.40
CA PRO A 119 11.80 11.02 -5.87
C PRO A 119 11.37 10.51 -4.49
N VAL A 120 11.46 9.20 -4.29
CA VAL A 120 11.14 8.54 -3.02
C VAL A 120 12.26 7.59 -2.63
N SER A 121 12.52 7.50 -1.32
CA SER A 121 13.39 6.47 -0.78
C SER A 121 12.83 5.07 -1.06
N TRP A 122 13.72 4.14 -1.37
CA TRP A 122 13.37 2.80 -1.81
C TRP A 122 14.06 1.73 -0.97
N LYS A 123 13.32 0.70 -0.55
CA LYS A 123 13.89 -0.49 0.08
C LYS A 123 13.84 -1.68 -0.88
N PRO A 124 15.00 -2.16 -1.38
CA PRO A 124 15.06 -3.34 -2.24
C PRO A 124 14.37 -4.55 -1.63
N GLY A 125 13.73 -5.37 -2.45
CA GLY A 125 12.96 -6.54 -2.03
C GLY A 125 11.56 -6.25 -1.48
N ARG A 126 11.38 -5.13 -0.76
CA ARG A 126 10.09 -4.73 -0.17
C ARG A 126 9.26 -3.82 -1.08
N ASP A 127 9.87 -2.74 -1.57
CA ASP A 127 9.17 -1.71 -2.34
C ASP A 127 9.10 -2.09 -3.82
N LYS A 128 7.92 -1.92 -4.42
CA LYS A 128 7.65 -2.22 -5.84
C LYS A 128 6.74 -1.16 -6.42
N TRP A 129 6.95 -0.77 -7.67
CA TRP A 129 6.02 0.12 -8.34
C TRP A 129 4.71 -0.60 -8.65
N TRP A 130 3.58 0.07 -8.41
CA TRP A 130 2.25 -0.45 -8.69
C TRP A 130 2.08 -0.87 -10.15
N HIS A 131 2.47 -0.01 -11.09
CA HIS A 131 2.27 -0.25 -12.51
C HIS A 131 3.09 -1.45 -13.02
N GLU A 132 4.34 -1.61 -12.56
CA GLU A 132 5.18 -2.78 -12.83
C GLU A 132 4.64 -4.04 -12.15
N ALA A 133 4.14 -3.92 -10.93
CA ALA A 133 3.57 -5.05 -10.21
C ALA A 133 2.30 -5.59 -10.88
N LEU A 134 1.59 -4.76 -11.65
CA LEU A 134 0.38 -5.13 -12.39
C LEU A 134 0.67 -5.62 -13.81
N THR A 135 1.87 -5.41 -14.36
CA THR A 135 2.26 -6.11 -15.59
C THR A 135 2.44 -7.59 -15.28
N THR A 136 1.82 -8.43 -16.09
CA THR A 136 2.03 -9.87 -16.10
C THR A 136 2.68 -10.13 -17.46
N ASP A 137 3.79 -10.86 -17.47
CA ASP A 137 4.30 -11.47 -18.70
C ASP A 137 3.30 -12.50 -19.22
#